data_AF-A0A5B9W7W7-F1
#
_entry.id   AF-A0A5B9W7W7-F1
#
_cell.length_a   1.000
_cell.length_b   1.000
_cell.length_c   1.000
_cell.angle_alpha   90.00
_cell.angle_beta   90.00
_cell.angle_gamma   90.00
#
_symmetry.space_group_name_H-M   'P 1'
#
loop_
_entity.id
_entity.type
_entity.pdbx_description
1 polymer ?
#
loop_
_entity_poly.entity_id
_entity_poly.type
_entity_poly.pdbx_seq_one_letter_code
_entity_poly.pdbx_strand_id
1 'polypeptide(L)'
;MHDIYDPTPRPELEWEPPREERLLFSRGDILAVVGLCATLFAVASLAWRDEALLAFIAAAVGSLVVVESWLTALGFLNRCPPVSMRLRATIFLAALLPWMVGLSVAVGFILSLFWIYDHLT
;
A
#
# COMPACT_ATOMS: atom_id res chain seq x y z
N MET A 1 -49.00 -31.02 -18.03
CA MET A 1 -49.20 -29.62 -17.64
C MET A 1 -47.85 -29.16 -17.11
N HIS A 2 -47.08 -28.42 -17.90
CA HIS A 2 -45.77 -27.89 -17.52
C HIS A 2 -45.98 -26.46 -17.06
N ASP A 3 -45.64 -26.17 -15.80
CA ASP A 3 -45.85 -24.85 -15.21
C ASP A 3 -44.81 -23.88 -15.76
N ILE A 4 -45.24 -22.70 -16.22
CA ILE A 4 -44.38 -21.70 -16.85
C ILE A 4 -43.44 -21.05 -15.81
N TYR A 5 -43.70 -21.32 -14.52
CA TYR A 5 -42.84 -20.96 -13.40
C TYR A 5 -41.81 -22.03 -13.02
N ASP A 6 -41.71 -23.15 -13.74
CA ASP A 6 -40.61 -24.09 -13.52
C ASP A 6 -39.28 -23.37 -13.80
N PRO A 7 -38.42 -23.15 -12.79
CA PRO A 7 -37.15 -22.51 -13.02
C PRO A 7 -36.34 -23.42 -13.96
N THR A 8 -35.82 -22.84 -15.04
CA THR A 8 -34.90 -23.54 -15.93
C THR A 8 -33.80 -24.17 -15.08
N PRO A 9 -33.51 -25.49 -15.22
CA PRO A 9 -32.47 -26.13 -14.42
C PRO A 9 -31.17 -25.36 -14.67
N ARG A 10 -30.72 -24.64 -13.64
CA ARG A 10 -29.47 -23.91 -13.70
C ARG A 10 -28.38 -24.97 -13.89
N PRO A 11 -27.49 -24.83 -14.89
CA PRO A 11 -26.33 -25.69 -14.95
C PRO A 11 -25.64 -25.59 -13.58
N GLU A 12 -25.32 -26.74 -12.99
CA GLU A 12 -24.51 -26.81 -11.78
C GLU A 12 -23.20 -26.09 -12.12
N LEU A 13 -23.08 -24.84 -11.68
CA LEU A 13 -21.80 -24.15 -11.70
C LEU A 13 -20.92 -24.96 -10.76
N GLU A 14 -19.95 -25.67 -11.32
CA GLU A 14 -18.79 -26.17 -10.58
C GLU A 14 -18.11 -24.96 -9.95
N TRP A 15 -18.60 -24.58 -8.78
CA TRP A 15 -17.98 -23.55 -7.97
C TRP A 15 -16.77 -24.19 -7.31
N GLU A 16 -15.60 -24.02 -7.93
CA GLU A 16 -14.35 -24.32 -7.26
C GLU A 16 -14.13 -23.24 -6.18
N PRO A 17 -13.99 -23.62 -4.90
CA PRO A 17 -13.71 -22.66 -3.84
C PRO A 17 -12.42 -21.89 -4.18
N PRO A 18 -12.35 -20.57 -3.88
CA PRO A 18 -11.14 -19.81 -4.08
C PRO A 18 -9.99 -20.51 -3.36
N ARG A 19 -8.97 -20.96 -4.11
CA ARG A 19 -7.77 -21.54 -3.50
C ARG A 19 -7.09 -20.46 -2.65
N GLU A 20 -6.63 -20.85 -1.47
CA GLU A 20 -5.79 -20.00 -0.63
C GLU A 20 -4.48 -19.68 -1.38
N GLU A 21 -4.44 -18.57 -2.11
CA GLU A 21 -3.21 -18.06 -2.71
C GLU A 21 -2.32 -17.52 -1.59
N ARG A 22 -1.42 -18.37 -1.08
CA ARG A 22 -0.38 -17.94 -0.15
C ARG A 22 0.58 -17.02 -0.87
N LEU A 23 0.70 -15.78 -0.39
CA LEU A 23 1.73 -14.85 -0.85
C LEU A 23 3.12 -15.44 -0.60
N LEU A 24 3.87 -15.68 -1.67
CA LEU A 24 5.23 -16.17 -1.59
C LEU A 24 6.19 -14.99 -1.43
N PHE A 25 6.81 -14.88 -0.25
CA PHE A 25 7.86 -13.90 0.01
C PHE A 25 9.23 -14.47 -0.35
N SER A 26 9.96 -13.77 -1.21
CA SER A 26 11.40 -14.01 -1.36
C SER A 26 12.17 -13.38 -0.21
N ARG A 27 13.33 -13.95 0.14
CA ARG A 27 14.27 -13.31 1.09
C ARG A 27 14.65 -11.89 0.63
N GLY A 28 14.75 -11.68 -0.69
CA GLY A 28 15.03 -10.36 -1.26
C GLY A 28 13.91 -9.34 -1.02
N ASP A 29 12.66 -9.81 -0.94
CA ASP A 29 11.49 -8.95 -0.68
C ASP A 29 11.50 -8.46 0.76
N ILE A 30 11.80 -9.37 1.69
CA ILE A 30 11.92 -9.03 3.11
C ILE A 30 13.05 -8.02 3.31
N LEU A 31 14.22 -8.25 2.69
CA LEU A 31 15.35 -7.32 2.78
C LEU A 31 15.02 -5.95 2.19
N ALA A 32 14.30 -5.89 1.06
CA ALA A 32 13.90 -4.62 0.45
C ALA A 32 12.94 -3.84 1.35
N VAL A 33 11.89 -4.48 1.88
CA VAL A 33 10.91 -3.84 2.76
C VAL A 33 11.56 -3.37 4.05
N VAL A 34 12.34 -4.24 4.70
CA VAL A 34 13.06 -3.88 5.93
C VAL A 34 14.05 -2.75 5.68
N GLY A 35 14.77 -2.77 4.55
CA GLY A 35 15.68 -1.71 4.16
C GLY A 35 15.00 -0.36 3.94
N LEU A 36 13.84 -0.35 3.28
CA LEU A 36 13.04 0.86 3.07
C LEU A 36 12.51 1.42 4.40
N CYS A 37 11.96 0.56 5.27
CA CYS A 37 11.52 0.96 6.59
C CYS A 37 12.68 1.49 7.44
N ALA A 38 13.83 0.81 7.46
CA ALA A 38 15.02 1.27 8.17
C ALA A 38 15.50 2.63 7.66
N THR A 39 15.44 2.86 6.34
CA THR A 39 15.77 4.16 5.73
C THR A 39 14.80 5.25 6.18
N LEU A 40 13.49 4.97 6.25
CA LEU A 40 12.50 5.92 6.77
C LEU A 40 12.78 6.29 8.23
N PHE A 41 13.07 5.30 9.08
CA PHE A 41 13.43 5.56 10.48
C PHE A 41 14.74 6.34 10.61
N ALA A 42 15.73 6.06 9.77
CA ALA A 42 16.99 6.82 9.75
C ALA A 42 16.75 8.29 9.35
N VAL A 43 15.91 8.55 8.35
CA VAL A 43 15.56 9.93 7.94
C VAL A 43 14.75 10.63 9.05
N ALA A 44 13.78 9.94 9.65
CA ALA A 44 12.99 10.49 10.75
C ALA A 44 13.86 10.83 11.97
N SER A 45 14.94 10.10 12.20
CA SER A 45 15.87 10.40 13.31
C SER A 45 16.53 11.78 13.19
N LEU A 46 16.60 12.36 11.99
CA LEU A 46 17.11 13.72 11.77
C LEU A 46 16.18 14.79 12.38
N ALA A 47 14.86 14.55 12.36
CA ALA A 47 13.85 15.42 12.94
C ALA A 47 13.59 15.15 14.44
N TRP A 48 14.32 14.19 15.03
CA TRP A 48 14.07 13.73 16.40
C TRP A 48 14.30 14.81 17.46
N ARG A 49 15.21 15.76 17.21
CA ARG A 49 15.55 16.79 18.19
C ARG A 49 14.46 17.83 18.37
N ASP A 50 13.74 18.14 17.30
CA ASP A 50 12.71 19.16 17.32
C ASP A 50 11.37 18.56 17.75
N GLU A 51 10.96 17.46 17.11
CA GLU A 51 9.67 16.82 17.37
C GLU A 51 9.74 15.29 17.32
N ALA A 52 10.36 14.67 18.34
CA ALA A 52 10.54 13.22 18.44
C ALA A 52 9.25 12.41 18.25
N LEU A 53 8.14 12.86 18.83
CA LEU A 53 6.86 12.16 18.73
C LEU A 53 6.32 12.20 17.29
N LEU A 54 6.36 13.37 16.65
CA LEU A 54 5.90 13.53 15.28
C LEU A 54 6.80 12.74 14.32
N ALA A 55 8.11 12.80 14.51
CA ALA A 55 9.08 12.03 13.74
C ALA A 55 8.83 10.51 13.85
N PHE A 56 8.57 10.01 15.07
CA PHE A 56 8.24 8.60 15.28
C PHE A 56 6.93 8.20 14.61
N ILE A 57 5.86 9.00 14.76
CA ILE A 57 4.57 8.73 14.14
C ILE A 57 4.70 8.74 12.62
N ALA A 58 5.40 9.72 12.05
CA ALA A 58 5.64 9.81 10.61
C ALA A 58 6.42 8.59 10.08
N ALA A 59 7.45 8.13 10.80
CA ALA A 59 8.19 6.93 10.45
C ALA A 59 7.31 5.66 10.52
N ALA A 60 6.52 5.52 11.58
CA ALA A 60 5.64 4.37 11.78
C ALA A 60 4.54 4.32 10.71
N VAL A 61 3.83 5.42 10.46
CA VAL A 61 2.79 5.51 9.43
C VAL A 61 3.41 5.33 8.03
N GLY A 62 4.56 5.95 7.76
CA GLY A 62 5.28 5.77 6.50
C GLY A 62 5.71 4.32 6.27
N SER A 63 6.13 3.60 7.32
CA SER A 63 6.46 2.18 7.23
C SER A 63 5.24 1.32 6.90
N LEU A 64 4.06 1.66 7.44
CA LEU A 64 2.80 0.98 7.12
C LEU A 64 2.46 1.14 5.64
N VAL A 65 2.60 2.36 5.11
CA VAL A 65 2.39 2.67 3.69
C VAL A 65 3.34 1.87 2.79
N VAL A 66 4.62 1.76 3.15
CA VAL A 66 5.60 0.95 2.41
C VAL A 66 5.20 -0.53 2.42
N VAL A 67 4.85 -1.07 3.58
CA VAL A 67 4.44 -2.47 3.73
C VAL A 67 3.19 -2.75 2.91
N GLU A 68 2.16 -1.92 3.02
CA GLU A 68 0.92 -2.06 2.27
C GLU A 68 1.16 -2.00 0.76
N SER A 69 1.90 -0.99 0.29
CA SER A 69 2.25 -0.84 -1.13
C SER A 69 3.03 -2.04 -1.67
N TRP A 70 3.92 -2.61 -0.84
CA TRP A 70 4.67 -3.82 -1.21
C TRP A 70 3.79 -5.07 -1.26
N LEU A 71 2.86 -5.22 -0.32
CA LEU A 71 1.86 -6.30 -0.33
C LEU A 71 0.96 -6.22 -1.56
N THR A 72 0.51 -5.02 -1.94
CA THR A 72 -0.26 -4.78 -3.17
C THR A 72 0.54 -5.19 -4.39
N ALA A 73 1.83 -4.81 -4.45
CA ALA A 73 2.71 -5.22 -5.54
C ALA A 73 2.87 -6.75 -5.59
N LEU A 74 3.14 -7.42 -4.47
CA LEU A 74 3.23 -8.88 -4.41
C LEU A 74 1.93 -9.58 -4.83
N GLY A 75 0.78 -9.08 -4.40
CA GLY A 75 -0.53 -9.62 -4.80
C GLY A 75 -0.75 -9.53 -6.32
N PHE A 76 -0.32 -8.44 -6.96
CA PHE A 76 -0.37 -8.30 -8.41
C PHE A 76 0.63 -9.25 -9.11
N LEU A 77 1.86 -9.32 -8.59
CA LEU A 77 2.92 -10.17 -9.11
C LEU A 77 2.59 -11.67 -8.99
N ASN A 78 1.82 -12.07 -7.98
CA ASN A 78 1.36 -13.45 -7.82
C ASN A 78 0.41 -13.87 -8.94
N ARG A 79 -0.46 -12.95 -9.39
CA ARG A 79 -1.43 -13.18 -10.49
C ARG A 79 -0.78 -13.10 -11.87
N CYS A 80 0.25 -12.27 -12.00
CA CYS A 80 0.98 -12.05 -13.25
C CYS A 80 2.48 -12.14 -12.99
N PRO A 81 3.07 -13.35 -12.93
CA PRO A 81 4.46 -13.53 -12.55
C PRO A 81 5.39 -12.88 -13.57
N PRO A 82 6.15 -11.84 -13.20
CA PRO A 82 7.15 -11.27 -14.07
C PRO A 82 8.55 -11.67 -13.65
N VAL A 83 9.42 -11.77 -14.64
CA VAL A 83 10.77 -12.32 -14.49
C VAL A 83 11.82 -11.28 -14.09
N SER A 84 11.47 -9.98 -13.98
CA SER A 84 12.47 -8.90 -13.78
C SER A 84 12.27 -8.03 -12.54
N MET A 85 13.38 -7.69 -11.87
CA MET A 85 13.41 -6.81 -10.69
C MET A 85 12.90 -5.39 -11.00
N ARG A 86 13.14 -4.88 -12.22
CA ARG A 86 12.67 -3.56 -12.65
C ARG A 86 11.15 -3.46 -12.60
N LEU A 87 10.44 -4.47 -13.13
CA LEU A 87 8.98 -4.44 -13.15
C LEU A 87 8.39 -4.48 -11.74
N ARG A 88 9.00 -5.26 -10.83
CA ARG A 88 8.60 -5.31 -9.42
C ARG A 88 8.71 -3.92 -8.77
N ALA A 89 9.81 -3.22 -9.01
CA ALA A 89 10.00 -1.85 -8.54
C ALA A 89 8.98 -0.86 -9.16
N THR A 90 8.66 -1.00 -10.45
CA THR A 90 7.66 -0.15 -11.12
C THR A 90 6.26 -0.35 -10.54
N ILE A 91 5.86 -1.60 -10.30
CA ILE A 91 4.55 -1.92 -9.70
C ILE A 91 4.49 -1.42 -8.25
N PHE A 92 5.55 -1.61 -7.48
CA PHE A 92 5.65 -1.04 -6.13
C PHE A 92 5.51 0.48 -6.16
N LEU A 93 6.22 1.16 -7.06
CA LEU A 93 6.13 2.62 -7.20
C LEU A 93 4.71 3.06 -7.59
N ALA A 94 4.06 2.32 -8.48
CA ALA A 94 2.67 2.57 -8.87
C ALA A 94 1.69 2.40 -7.69
N ALA A 95 1.93 1.42 -6.80
CA ALA A 95 1.16 1.24 -5.57
C ALA A 95 1.44 2.33 -4.51
N LEU A 96 2.67 2.85 -4.49
CA LEU A 96 3.10 3.89 -3.56
C LEU A 96 2.65 5.30 -3.97
N LEU A 97 2.53 5.57 -5.27
CA LEU A 97 2.24 6.90 -5.81
C LEU A 97 0.96 7.54 -5.24
N PRO A 98 -0.18 6.84 -5.12
CA PRO A 98 -1.41 7.42 -4.57
C PRO A 98 -1.23 7.89 -3.12
N TRP A 99 -0.48 7.13 -2.32
CA TRP A 99 -0.15 7.51 -0.94
C TRP A 99 0.71 8.77 -0.90
N MET A 100 1.74 8.85 -1.74
CA MET A 100 2.58 10.05 -1.81
C MET A 100 1.78 11.30 -2.17
N VAL A 101 0.91 11.20 -3.17
CA VAL A 101 0.06 12.32 -3.62
C VAL A 101 -0.93 12.70 -2.52
N GLY A 102 -1.65 11.73 -1.96
CA GLY A 102 -2.65 11.97 -0.93
C GLY A 102 -2.07 12.61 0.34
N LEU A 103 -0.94 12.07 0.82
CA LEU A 103 -0.25 12.61 2.00
C LEU A 103 0.31 14.01 1.74
N SER A 104 0.90 14.25 0.56
CA SER A 104 1.43 15.58 0.21
C SER A 104 0.33 16.63 0.15
N VAL A 105 -0.83 16.29 -0.43
CA VAL A 105 -1.99 17.18 -0.48
C VAL A 105 -2.52 17.45 0.93
N ALA A 106 -2.64 16.42 1.78
CA ALA A 106 -3.12 16.58 3.15
C ALA A 106 -2.18 17.46 4.00
N VAL A 107 -0.88 17.21 3.94
CA VAL A 107 0.13 18.01 4.64
C VAL A 107 0.14 19.45 4.12
N GLY A 108 0.13 19.64 2.80
CA GLY A 108 0.07 20.97 2.19
C GLY A 108 -1.18 21.74 2.58
N PHE A 109 -2.34 21.06 2.67
CA PHE A 109 -3.59 21.66 3.12
C PHE A 109 -3.50 22.13 4.58
N ILE A 110 -3.01 21.28 5.49
CA ILE A 110 -2.84 21.63 6.91
C ILE A 110 -1.87 22.80 7.08
N LEU A 111 -0.72 22.76 6.42
CA LEU A 111 0.27 23.84 6.46
C LEU A 111 -0.30 25.15 5.90
N SER A 112 -1.13 25.08 4.86
CA SER A 112 -1.81 26.26 4.30
C SER A 112 -2.80 26.86 5.29
N LEU A 113 -3.54 26.04 6.04
CA LEU A 113 -4.46 26.52 7.08
C LEU A 113 -3.72 27.25 8.21
N PHE A 114 -2.60 26.68 8.68
CA PHE A 114 -1.77 27.34 9.69
C PHE A 114 -1.20 28.66 9.16
N TRP A 115 -0.68 28.67 7.93
CA TRP A 115 -0.16 29.88 7.32
C TRP A 115 -1.22 30.98 7.20
N ILE A 116 -2.44 30.64 6.77
CA ILE A 116 -3.56 31.59 6.69
C ILE A 116 -3.93 32.10 8.09
N TYR A 117 -4.02 31.22 9.08
CA TYR A 117 -4.34 31.58 10.45
C TYR A 117 -3.32 32.57 11.03
N ASP A 118 -2.02 32.30 10.85
CA ASP A 118 -0.94 33.15 11.32
C ASP A 118 -0.93 34.55 10.67
N HIS A 119 -1.48 34.70 9.45
CA HIS A 119 -1.57 36.00 8.76
C HIS A 119 -2.89 36.75 9.00
N LEU A 120 -3.92 36.07 9.51
CA LEU A 120 -5.20 36.67 9.87
C LEU A 120 -5.25 37.19 11.31
N THR A 121 -4.31 36.75 12.16
CA THR A 121 -4.22 37.11 13.58
C THR A 121 -3.09 38.11 13.81
#